data_AF-A0A8T1Y7H5-F1
#
_entry.id   AF-A0A8T1Y7H5-F1
#
_cell.length_a   1.000
_cell.length_b   1.000
_cell.length_c   1.000
_cell.angle_alpha   90.00
_cell.angle_beta   90.00
_cell.angle_gamma   90.00
#
_symmetry.space_group_name_H-M   'P 1'
#
loop_
_entity.id
_entity.type
_entity.pdbx_description
1 polymer ?
#
loop_
_entity_poly.entity_id
_entity_poly.type
_entity_poly.pdbx_seq_one_letter_code
_entity_poly.pdbx_strand_id
1 'polypeptide(L)'
;MSLLLEEIIRSVEALLKLRNRNQKPYVDPNLDPVLLVPGIAGSILNAVDHENGNEERVWVRIFGADHEFRTKMWSRFDPSTGKTISLDPKTSIVVPQDRAGLHAIDVLDPDMIVGRESVYYFHEMIVEMIGWGFEEGKTLFGFGYDFRQSNRLQETLDQFAKKLEAVYKASGEKKINVISHSMGGLLVKCFMGLHSDIFDKYVQNWIAIAAPFQGAPGYITSTLLNGMSFVNGWEQNFFVSKWSMHQLLIECPSIYELMCCPYFKWELPPVLELWREKESNDGVGTSDVVLESYRSLESLEVFTKSLSNNTADYCGESIDLPFNWKIMEWAHKTKQVLASAKLPPQVKFYNIYGTNLETPHSVCYGNEKMPVKDLTNLRYFQPTYICVDGDGTVPMESALADGLEAVARVGVPGEHRGILNDHRVFRMLRKWLNVGEPDPFYNPINDYVILPTTFEMEKYQESGLEVASVKESWDIISDDNNIGTAGSTVSSISVSQPGDDQNPQSEALATLTVQPQNDGRQHVELNAVSVSVDA
;
A
#
# COMPACT_ATOMS: atom_id res chain seq x y z
N MET A 1 29.97 0.37 -24.01
CA MET A 1 28.59 0.65 -24.45
C MET A 1 27.71 1.14 -23.30
N SER A 2 27.72 0.51 -22.11
CA SER A 2 26.98 1.00 -20.92
C SER A 2 27.38 2.42 -20.49
N LEU A 3 28.68 2.72 -20.42
CA LEU A 3 29.19 4.06 -20.08
C LEU A 3 28.76 5.18 -21.06
N LEU A 4 28.58 4.83 -22.35
CA LEU A 4 28.13 5.78 -23.37
C LEU A 4 26.61 6.00 -23.29
N LEU A 5 25.84 4.98 -22.88
CA LEU A 5 24.40 5.09 -22.67
C LEU A 5 24.08 5.95 -21.45
N GLU A 6 24.86 5.83 -20.37
CA GLU A 6 24.77 6.67 -19.17
C GLU A 6 25.04 8.16 -19.46
N GLU A 7 26.07 8.46 -20.26
CA GLU A 7 26.36 9.85 -20.65
C GLU A 7 25.28 10.44 -21.56
N ILE A 8 24.70 9.62 -22.44
CA ILE A 8 23.57 10.01 -23.30
C ILE A 8 22.33 10.29 -22.45
N ILE A 9 21.99 9.41 -21.50
CA ILE A 9 20.84 9.58 -20.60
C ILE A 9 21.02 10.85 -19.73
N ARG A 10 22.20 11.06 -19.11
CA ARG A 10 22.47 12.30 -18.34
C ARG A 10 22.38 13.56 -19.20
N SER A 11 22.80 13.49 -20.46
CA SER A 11 22.72 14.61 -21.40
C SER A 11 21.27 14.90 -21.82
N VAL A 12 20.47 13.86 -22.04
CA VAL A 12 19.03 13.98 -22.35
C VAL A 12 18.26 14.52 -21.14
N GLU A 13 18.54 14.05 -19.93
CA GLU A 13 17.95 14.59 -18.70
C GLU A 13 18.33 16.05 -18.46
N ALA A 14 19.58 16.43 -18.72
CA ALA A 14 20.02 17.82 -18.64
C ALA A 14 19.31 18.69 -19.69
N LEU A 15 19.12 18.17 -20.90
CA LEU A 15 18.38 18.86 -21.97
C LEU A 15 16.89 19.02 -21.63
N LEU A 16 16.25 18.00 -21.05
CA LEU A 16 14.86 18.05 -20.59
C LEU A 16 14.68 19.03 -19.42
N LYS A 17 15.61 19.03 -18.46
CA LYS A 17 15.65 20.03 -17.36
C LYS A 17 15.86 21.45 -17.87
N LEU A 18 16.64 21.63 -18.94
CA LEU A 18 16.83 22.93 -19.61
C LEU A 18 15.58 23.35 -20.41
N ARG A 19 14.87 22.41 -21.03
CA ARG A 19 13.64 22.68 -21.79
C ARG A 19 12.45 23.05 -20.88
N ASN A 20 12.37 22.42 -19.71
CA ASN A 20 11.32 22.66 -18.72
C ASN A 20 11.60 23.86 -17.79
N ARG A 21 12.80 24.46 -17.85
CA ARG A 21 13.18 25.64 -17.03
C ARG A 21 12.47 26.93 -17.42
N ASN A 22 11.84 27.00 -18.59
CA ASN A 22 11.27 28.23 -19.14
C ASN A 22 9.76 28.41 -18.91
N GLN A 23 9.07 27.44 -18.30
CA GLN A 23 7.70 27.62 -17.83
C GLN A 23 7.74 27.75 -16.31
N LYS A 24 7.33 28.91 -15.78
CA LYS A 24 7.02 29.01 -14.35
C LYS A 24 5.90 28.01 -14.07
N PRO A 25 6.02 27.15 -13.04
CA PRO A 25 4.94 26.25 -12.69
C PRO A 25 3.66 27.06 -12.46
N TYR A 26 2.54 26.57 -12.98
CA TYR A 26 1.23 27.13 -12.70
C TYR A 26 1.00 27.03 -11.19
N VAL A 27 0.60 28.12 -10.55
CA VAL A 27 0.30 28.16 -9.12
C VAL A 27 -1.04 28.85 -8.94
N ASP A 28 -1.97 28.19 -8.28
CA ASP A 28 -3.25 28.77 -7.87
C ASP A 28 -3.21 29.09 -6.36
N PRO A 29 -3.12 30.38 -5.98
CA PRO A 29 -3.05 30.78 -4.57
C PRO A 29 -4.37 30.56 -3.81
N ASN A 30 -5.47 30.27 -4.51
CA ASN A 30 -6.77 30.09 -3.88
C ASN A 30 -7.04 28.67 -3.40
N LEU A 31 -6.18 27.70 -3.74
CA LEU A 31 -6.33 26.32 -3.28
C LEU A 31 -6.28 26.21 -1.75
N ASP A 32 -7.12 25.34 -1.21
CA ASP A 32 -7.09 24.94 0.19
C ASP A 32 -5.91 23.98 0.41
N PRO A 33 -5.18 24.08 1.53
CA PRO A 33 -3.96 23.31 1.72
C PRO A 33 -4.21 21.81 1.85
N VAL A 34 -3.25 21.02 1.37
CA VAL A 34 -3.20 19.56 1.45
C VAL A 34 -2.04 19.11 2.31
N LEU A 35 -2.31 18.20 3.24
CA LEU A 35 -1.31 17.49 4.04
C LEU A 35 -1.35 16.00 3.73
N LEU A 36 -0.25 15.48 3.17
CA LEU A 36 -0.08 14.07 2.86
C LEU A 36 0.51 13.31 4.06
N VAL A 37 -0.11 12.19 4.44
CA VAL A 37 0.30 11.34 5.58
C VAL A 37 0.57 9.90 5.08
N PRO A 38 1.79 9.37 5.25
CA PRO A 38 2.20 8.08 4.74
C PRO A 38 1.71 6.90 5.59
N GLY A 39 1.88 5.69 5.07
CA GLY A 39 1.62 4.44 5.78
C GLY A 39 2.87 3.89 6.46
N ILE A 40 2.76 2.64 6.91
CA ILE A 40 3.90 1.92 7.49
C ILE A 40 5.03 1.83 6.48
N ALA A 41 6.27 2.04 6.94
CA ALA A 41 7.47 2.06 6.09
C ALA A 41 7.50 3.15 4.99
N GLY A 42 6.48 4.03 4.89
CA GLY A 42 6.35 5.06 3.86
C GLY A 42 7.00 6.41 4.19
N SER A 43 7.90 6.44 5.18
CA SER A 43 8.68 7.63 5.55
C SER A 43 10.17 7.33 5.53
N ILE A 44 10.99 8.23 5.00
CA ILE A 44 12.44 8.20 5.18
C ILE A 44 12.77 8.38 6.67
N LEU A 45 13.69 7.55 7.19
CA LEU A 45 14.23 7.66 8.54
C LEU A 45 15.74 7.85 8.48
N ASN A 46 16.22 8.86 9.21
CA ASN A 46 17.64 9.12 9.43
C ASN A 46 18.02 8.73 10.86
N ALA A 47 19.19 8.14 11.05
CA ALA A 47 19.83 8.04 12.34
C ALA A 47 20.72 9.27 12.57
N VAL A 48 20.57 9.89 13.74
CA VAL A 48 21.40 11.02 14.17
C VAL A 48 22.33 10.55 15.27
N ASP A 49 23.63 10.71 15.05
CA ASP A 49 24.67 10.44 16.04
C ASP A 49 24.77 11.60 17.04
N HIS A 50 24.69 11.29 18.34
CA HIS A 50 24.69 12.30 19.41
C HIS A 50 26.07 12.92 19.66
N GLU A 51 27.16 12.26 19.26
CA GLU A 51 28.53 12.76 19.48
C GLU A 51 28.91 13.85 18.48
N ASN A 52 28.51 13.69 17.21
CA ASN A 52 28.91 14.60 16.12
C ASN A 52 27.73 15.29 15.42
N GLY A 53 26.49 14.87 15.67
CA GLY A 53 25.28 15.42 15.05
C GLY A 53 25.08 15.01 13.58
N ASN A 54 25.86 14.05 13.08
CA ASN A 54 25.74 13.59 11.70
C ASN A 54 24.44 12.81 11.52
N GLU A 55 23.72 13.13 10.45
CA GLU A 55 22.55 12.39 10.02
C GLU A 55 22.90 11.43 8.89
N GLU A 56 22.41 10.19 8.98
CA GLU A 56 22.54 9.19 7.94
C GLU A 56 21.19 8.53 7.65
N ARG A 57 20.82 8.42 6.37
CA ARG A 57 19.63 7.66 5.97
C ARG A 57 19.80 6.18 6.28
N VAL A 58 18.91 5.66 7.10
CA VAL A 58 18.85 4.23 7.50
C VAL A 58 17.62 3.52 6.93
N TRP A 59 16.61 4.28 6.49
CA TRP A 59 15.44 3.76 5.78
C TRP A 59 14.86 4.82 4.83
N VAL A 60 14.41 4.52 3.62
CA VAL A 60 14.70 3.29 2.86
C VAL A 60 16.11 3.42 2.29
N ARG A 61 16.86 2.32 2.29
CA ARG A 61 18.20 2.26 1.73
C ARG A 61 18.39 0.92 1.04
N ILE A 62 19.04 0.94 -0.11
CA ILE A 62 19.45 -0.27 -0.84
C ILE A 62 20.93 -0.58 -0.53
N PHE A 63 21.83 0.37 -0.73
CA PHE A 63 23.27 0.09 -0.56
C PHE A 63 23.67 -0.04 0.91
N GLY A 64 24.22 -1.20 1.30
CA GLY A 64 24.62 -1.46 2.69
C GLY A 64 23.43 -1.54 3.66
N ALA A 65 22.22 -1.72 3.12
CA ALA A 65 20.97 -1.66 3.86
C ALA A 65 20.97 -2.51 5.11
N ASP A 66 21.33 -3.80 4.99
CA ASP A 66 21.24 -4.73 6.13
C ASP A 66 22.20 -4.38 7.27
N HIS A 67 23.43 -3.97 6.96
CA HIS A 67 24.41 -3.58 7.98
C HIS A 67 23.94 -2.35 8.77
N GLU A 68 23.67 -1.24 8.09
CA GLU A 68 23.25 0.01 8.74
C GLU A 68 21.89 -0.14 9.44
N PHE A 69 20.99 -0.94 8.87
CA PHE A 69 19.71 -1.24 9.49
C PHE A 69 19.88 -2.02 10.80
N ARG A 70 20.72 -3.05 10.82
CA ARG A 70 20.97 -3.84 12.04
C ARG A 70 21.65 -3.02 13.13
N THR A 71 22.57 -2.12 12.76
CA THR A 71 23.34 -1.33 13.74
C THR A 71 22.56 -0.14 14.28
N LYS A 72 21.68 0.49 13.49
CA LYS A 72 21.05 1.78 13.85
C LYS A 72 19.52 1.75 13.97
N MET A 73 18.86 0.83 13.26
CA MET A 73 17.40 0.75 13.24
C MET A 73 16.83 -0.25 14.24
N TRP A 74 17.53 -1.36 14.51
CA TRP A 74 17.09 -2.31 15.52
C TRP A 74 16.85 -1.63 16.86
N SER A 75 15.74 -2.02 17.49
CA SER A 75 15.17 -1.29 18.60
C SER A 75 14.52 -2.24 19.59
N ARG A 76 14.27 -1.71 20.79
CA ARG A 76 13.52 -2.38 21.84
C ARG A 76 12.39 -1.49 22.33
N PHE A 77 11.24 -2.09 22.55
CA PHE A 77 10.11 -1.41 23.15
C PHE A 77 10.35 -1.21 24.66
N ASP A 78 10.18 0.02 25.12
CA ASP A 78 10.17 0.40 26.52
C ASP A 78 8.71 0.57 26.99
N PRO A 79 8.18 -0.37 27.80
CA PRO A 79 6.81 -0.31 28.29
C PRO A 79 6.52 0.88 29.21
N SER A 80 7.55 1.49 29.81
CA SER A 80 7.37 2.62 30.73
C SER A 80 7.04 3.90 29.99
N THR A 81 7.58 4.06 28.78
CA THR A 81 7.36 5.22 27.91
C THR A 81 6.40 4.92 26.77
N GLY A 82 6.20 3.64 26.43
CA GLY A 82 5.41 3.23 25.26
C GLY A 82 6.13 3.44 23.93
N LYS A 83 7.46 3.59 23.96
CA LYS A 83 8.30 3.92 22.81
C LYS A 83 9.15 2.75 22.37
N THR A 84 9.41 2.68 21.08
CA THR A 84 10.46 1.85 20.52
C THR A 84 11.74 2.67 20.43
N ILE A 85 12.78 2.23 21.15
CA ILE A 85 14.06 2.95 21.31
C ILE A 85 15.16 2.16 20.61
N SER A 86 16.02 2.82 19.84
CA SER A 86 17.16 2.17 19.17
C SER A 86 18.07 1.45 20.17
N LEU A 87 18.63 0.31 19.76
CA LEU A 87 19.56 -0.45 20.60
C LEU A 87 20.89 0.28 20.82
N ASP A 88 21.30 1.11 19.86
CA ASP A 88 22.44 2.02 20.06
C ASP A 88 22.01 3.27 20.85
N PRO A 89 22.47 3.45 22.11
CA PRO A 89 22.10 4.59 22.92
C PRO A 89 22.69 5.92 22.42
N LYS A 90 23.65 5.88 21.48
CA LYS A 90 24.29 7.07 20.90
C LYS A 90 23.55 7.61 19.68
N THR A 91 22.53 6.90 19.22
CA THR A 91 21.74 7.35 18.06
C THR A 91 20.28 7.55 18.39
N SER A 92 19.65 8.46 17.66
CA SER A 92 18.21 8.62 17.65
C SER A 92 17.70 8.68 16.23
N ILE A 93 16.50 8.14 16.01
CA ILE A 93 15.87 8.19 14.70
C ILE A 93 15.05 9.48 14.56
N VAL A 94 15.21 10.15 13.42
CA VAL A 94 14.47 11.34 13.04
C VAL A 94 13.91 11.20 11.63
N VAL A 95 12.91 12.01 11.33
CA VAL A 95 12.28 12.07 10.01
C VAL A 95 12.65 13.40 9.35
N PRO A 96 13.21 13.40 8.12
CA PRO A 96 13.55 14.62 7.39
C PRO A 96 12.34 15.54 7.23
N GLN A 97 12.55 16.85 7.37
CA GLN A 97 11.50 17.86 7.25
C GLN A 97 11.61 18.72 5.97
N ASP A 98 12.58 18.40 5.12
CA ASP A 98 12.84 19.07 3.84
C ASP A 98 11.62 19.06 2.93
N ARG A 99 11.54 20.06 2.04
CA ARG A 99 10.39 20.29 1.14
C ARG A 99 9.07 20.29 1.91
N ALA A 100 9.05 20.97 3.05
CA ALA A 100 7.91 21.02 3.96
C ALA A 100 7.36 19.63 4.34
N GLY A 101 8.26 18.66 4.53
CA GLY A 101 7.97 17.27 4.88
C GLY A 101 7.64 16.36 3.70
N LEU A 102 7.58 16.88 2.46
CA LEU A 102 7.35 16.06 1.27
C LEU A 102 8.54 15.17 0.95
N HIS A 103 9.77 15.62 1.24
CA HIS A 103 10.98 14.84 0.95
C HIS A 103 10.91 13.44 1.56
N ALA A 104 10.44 13.34 2.81
CA ALA A 104 10.38 12.06 3.53
C ALA A 104 9.41 11.05 2.94
N ILE A 105 8.46 11.47 2.08
CA ILE A 105 7.36 10.62 1.61
C ILE A 105 7.26 10.54 0.07
N ASP A 106 8.09 11.28 -0.64
CA ASP A 106 8.08 11.41 -2.10
C ASP A 106 8.69 10.16 -2.77
N VAL A 107 10.04 10.09 -2.79
CA VAL A 107 10.83 8.95 -3.28
C VAL A 107 11.60 8.38 -2.10
N LEU A 108 11.32 7.14 -1.70
CA LEU A 108 11.82 6.59 -0.44
C LEU A 108 13.32 6.29 -0.45
N ASP A 109 13.90 5.97 -1.61
CA ASP A 109 15.36 5.92 -1.82
C ASP A 109 15.76 6.89 -2.95
N PRO A 110 16.05 8.16 -2.65
CA PRO A 110 16.38 9.16 -3.66
C PRO A 110 17.77 8.95 -4.29
N ASP A 111 18.65 8.14 -3.70
CA ASP A 111 19.98 7.85 -4.25
C ASP A 111 19.96 6.72 -5.29
N MET A 112 18.82 6.05 -5.43
CA MET A 112 18.59 5.05 -6.47
C MET A 112 18.45 5.73 -7.84
N ILE A 113 19.43 5.53 -8.71
CA ILE A 113 19.47 6.14 -10.05
C ILE A 113 18.76 5.26 -11.09
N VAL A 114 18.91 3.93 -11.01
CA VAL A 114 18.30 2.95 -11.93
C VAL A 114 17.15 2.25 -11.22
N GLY A 115 15.98 2.16 -11.86
CA GLY A 115 14.79 1.51 -11.28
C GLY A 115 14.06 2.34 -10.22
N ARG A 116 14.30 3.66 -10.19
CA ARG A 116 13.84 4.59 -9.15
C ARG A 116 12.33 4.59 -8.97
N GLU A 117 11.59 4.30 -10.03
CA GLU A 117 10.14 4.11 -10.03
C GLU A 117 9.67 3.05 -9.02
N SER A 118 10.49 2.03 -8.71
CA SER A 118 10.15 1.00 -7.72
C SER A 118 10.08 1.52 -6.27
N VAL A 119 10.77 2.64 -6.00
CA VAL A 119 10.83 3.29 -4.68
C VAL A 119 10.01 4.59 -4.63
N TYR A 120 9.22 4.86 -5.67
CA TYR A 120 8.21 5.90 -5.62
C TYR A 120 7.12 5.54 -4.62
N TYR A 121 6.70 6.55 -3.87
CA TYR A 121 5.62 6.41 -2.91
C TYR A 121 4.52 7.45 -3.15
N PHE A 122 4.66 8.69 -2.68
CA PHE A 122 3.75 9.78 -3.08
C PHE A 122 4.20 10.53 -4.35
N HIS A 123 5.30 10.15 -4.98
CA HIS A 123 5.91 10.89 -6.08
C HIS A 123 4.91 11.35 -7.16
N GLU A 124 4.18 10.40 -7.73
CA GLU A 124 3.24 10.68 -8.83
C GLU A 124 2.09 11.58 -8.37
N MET A 125 1.58 11.36 -7.15
CA MET A 125 0.54 12.23 -6.55
C MET A 125 1.05 13.66 -6.33
N ILE A 126 2.29 13.83 -5.86
CA ILE A 126 2.91 15.14 -5.67
C ILE A 126 3.08 15.84 -7.03
N VAL A 127 3.58 15.13 -8.04
CA VAL A 127 3.74 15.65 -9.41
C VAL A 127 2.40 16.11 -9.98
N GLU A 128 1.36 15.28 -9.87
CA GLU A 128 0.01 15.63 -10.30
C GLU A 128 -0.52 16.88 -9.56
N MET A 129 -0.44 16.92 -8.23
CA MET A 129 -0.90 18.08 -7.46
C MET A 129 -0.17 19.38 -7.84
N ILE A 130 1.15 19.33 -8.04
CA ILE A 130 1.90 20.50 -8.55
C ILE A 130 1.37 20.91 -9.93
N GLY A 131 1.10 19.93 -10.81
CA GLY A 131 0.46 20.16 -12.11
C GLY A 131 -0.93 20.81 -12.01
N TRP A 132 -1.66 20.57 -10.92
CA TRP A 132 -2.98 21.17 -10.67
C TRP A 132 -2.91 22.59 -10.07
N GLY A 133 -1.72 23.07 -9.73
CA GLY A 133 -1.49 24.42 -9.21
C GLY A 133 -1.11 24.49 -7.73
N PHE A 134 -0.88 23.36 -7.06
CA PHE A 134 -0.38 23.34 -5.69
C PHE A 134 1.09 23.78 -5.60
N GLU A 135 1.45 24.45 -4.50
CA GLU A 135 2.80 24.93 -4.24
C GLU A 135 3.33 24.30 -2.94
N GLU A 136 4.49 23.65 -3.03
CA GLU A 136 5.17 23.05 -1.87
C GLU A 136 5.43 24.09 -0.79
N GLY A 137 5.11 23.76 0.46
CA GLY A 137 5.34 24.65 1.60
C GLY A 137 4.34 25.82 1.71
N LYS A 138 3.38 25.95 0.79
CA LYS A 138 2.28 26.92 0.91
C LYS A 138 0.91 26.26 0.86
N THR A 139 0.66 25.38 -0.10
CA THR A 139 -0.60 24.65 -0.25
C THR A 139 -0.41 23.14 -0.31
N LEU A 140 0.82 22.63 -0.45
CA LEU A 140 1.12 21.20 -0.40
C LEU A 140 2.22 20.88 0.61
N PHE A 141 1.95 19.91 1.48
CA PHE A 141 2.82 19.56 2.60
C PHE A 141 2.83 18.04 2.82
N GLY A 142 3.93 17.53 3.37
CA GLY A 142 4.04 16.14 3.82
C GLY A 142 4.20 16.05 5.34
N PHE A 143 3.76 14.93 5.92
CA PHE A 143 3.99 14.56 7.31
C PHE A 143 4.54 13.13 7.39
N GLY A 144 5.84 12.98 7.15
CA GLY A 144 6.53 11.75 7.52
C GLY A 144 6.58 11.57 9.05
N TYR A 145 6.56 10.33 9.52
CA TYR A 145 6.64 10.00 10.95
C TYR A 145 7.41 8.68 11.15
N ASP A 146 7.91 8.46 12.37
CA ASP A 146 8.55 7.20 12.74
C ASP A 146 7.51 6.09 12.81
N PHE A 147 7.38 5.34 11.71
CA PHE A 147 6.39 4.27 11.56
C PHE A 147 6.61 3.09 12.50
N ARG A 148 7.72 3.03 13.26
CA ARG A 148 7.94 2.00 14.27
C ARG A 148 7.08 2.22 15.50
N GLN A 149 6.76 3.48 15.79
CA GLN A 149 6.04 3.90 17.00
C GLN A 149 4.54 3.59 16.92
N SER A 150 3.89 3.62 18.08
CA SER A 150 2.42 3.53 18.18
C SER A 150 1.73 4.71 17.49
N ASN A 151 0.63 4.44 16.80
CA ASN A 151 -0.21 5.47 16.17
C ASN A 151 -0.88 6.42 17.19
N ARG A 152 -0.78 6.12 18.49
CA ARG A 152 -1.23 7.01 19.59
C ARG A 152 -0.10 7.45 20.52
N LEU A 153 1.16 7.36 20.08
CA LEU A 153 2.28 7.87 20.84
C LEU A 153 2.17 9.40 20.97
N GLN A 154 2.21 9.93 22.19
CA GLN A 154 1.97 11.35 22.46
C GLN A 154 2.90 12.26 21.65
N GLU A 155 4.18 11.92 21.54
CA GLU A 155 5.15 12.73 20.79
C GLU A 155 4.80 12.84 19.30
N THR A 156 4.33 11.76 18.68
CA THR A 156 3.91 11.76 17.28
C THR A 156 2.63 12.59 17.11
N LEU A 157 1.68 12.48 18.04
CA LEU A 157 0.44 13.28 18.02
C LEU A 157 0.74 14.77 18.23
N ASP A 158 1.64 15.12 19.13
CA ASP A 158 2.08 16.49 19.36
C ASP A 158 2.78 17.08 18.11
N GLN A 159 3.61 16.28 17.43
CA GLN A 159 4.22 16.67 16.16
C GLN A 159 3.17 16.88 15.07
N PHE A 160 2.15 16.02 15.00
CA PHE A 160 1.06 16.16 14.05
C PHE A 160 0.22 17.42 14.32
N ALA A 161 -0.10 17.71 15.59
CA ALA A 161 -0.78 18.95 15.99
C ALA A 161 0.01 20.20 15.58
N LYS A 162 1.33 20.21 15.84
CA LYS A 162 2.23 21.29 15.42
C LYS A 162 2.28 21.43 13.91
N LYS A 163 2.28 20.32 13.17
CA LYS A 163 2.26 20.34 11.71
C LYS A 163 0.97 20.94 11.18
N LEU A 164 -0.19 20.54 11.71
CA LEU A 164 -1.49 21.11 11.33
C LEU A 164 -1.51 22.63 11.56
N GLU A 165 -1.05 23.11 12.71
CA GLU A 165 -0.97 24.54 12.99
C GLU A 165 -0.02 25.27 12.03
N ALA A 166 1.15 24.68 11.74
CA ALA A 166 2.12 25.27 10.82
C ALA A 166 1.58 25.37 9.39
N VAL A 167 0.90 24.33 8.91
CA VAL A 167 0.22 24.32 7.60
C VAL A 167 -0.87 25.39 7.57
N TYR A 168 -1.76 25.39 8.56
CA TYR A 168 -2.85 26.38 8.65
C TYR A 168 -2.32 27.82 8.55
N LYS A 169 -1.24 28.15 9.29
CA LYS A 169 -0.60 29.46 9.23
C LYS A 169 0.06 29.76 7.88
N ALA A 170 0.80 28.81 7.32
CA ALA A 170 1.48 28.98 6.04
C ALA A 170 0.51 29.17 4.86
N SER A 171 -0.71 28.64 4.99
CA SER A 171 -1.75 28.66 3.97
C SER A 171 -2.77 29.78 4.14
N GLY A 172 -2.45 30.82 4.91
CA GLY A 172 -3.32 31.97 5.11
C GLY A 172 -4.57 31.65 5.94
N GLU A 173 -4.43 30.77 6.92
CA GLU A 173 -5.49 30.39 7.87
C GLU A 173 -6.67 29.64 7.22
N LYS A 174 -6.40 28.94 6.12
CA LYS A 174 -7.35 28.00 5.51
C LYS A 174 -7.30 26.65 6.21
N LYS A 175 -8.47 26.03 6.39
CA LYS A 175 -8.56 24.65 6.89
C LYS A 175 -7.94 23.66 5.89
N ILE A 176 -7.51 22.52 6.41
CA ILE A 176 -6.61 21.58 5.74
C ILE A 176 -7.38 20.37 5.21
N ASN A 177 -7.02 19.95 4.00
CA ASN A 177 -7.35 18.66 3.42
C ASN A 177 -6.27 17.64 3.81
N VAL A 178 -6.58 16.69 4.68
CA VAL A 178 -5.65 15.62 5.06
C VAL A 178 -5.87 14.44 4.12
N ILE A 179 -4.82 13.97 3.45
CA ILE A 179 -4.84 12.75 2.64
C ILE A 179 -3.90 11.75 3.29
N SER A 180 -4.44 10.63 3.76
CA SER A 180 -3.66 9.60 4.46
C SER A 180 -3.68 8.29 3.69
N HIS A 181 -2.56 7.60 3.64
CA HIS A 181 -2.45 6.28 3.05
C HIS A 181 -2.21 5.18 4.09
N SER A 182 -2.85 4.02 3.95
CA SER A 182 -2.59 2.82 4.74
C SER A 182 -2.62 3.11 6.24
N MET A 183 -1.58 2.72 6.99
CA MET A 183 -1.47 2.97 8.44
C MET A 183 -1.55 4.47 8.82
N GLY A 184 -1.24 5.39 7.92
CA GLY A 184 -1.42 6.82 8.14
C GLY A 184 -2.88 7.18 8.45
N GLY A 185 -3.83 6.43 7.91
CA GLY A 185 -5.24 6.55 8.26
C GLY A 185 -5.53 6.18 9.72
N LEU A 186 -4.80 5.22 10.29
CA LEU A 186 -4.92 4.87 11.72
C LEU A 186 -4.32 5.96 12.61
N LEU A 187 -3.17 6.53 12.23
CA LEU A 187 -2.59 7.69 12.91
C LEU A 187 -3.56 8.87 12.95
N VAL A 188 -4.11 9.24 11.79
CA VAL A 188 -5.07 10.35 11.68
C VAL A 188 -6.34 10.06 12.51
N LYS A 189 -6.85 8.83 12.49
CA LYS A 189 -8.02 8.43 13.27
C LYS A 189 -7.75 8.42 14.78
N CYS A 190 -6.58 7.97 15.22
CA CYS A 190 -6.13 8.06 16.61
C CYS A 190 -6.05 9.52 17.06
N PHE A 191 -5.43 10.39 16.25
CA PHE A 191 -5.35 11.81 16.53
C PHE A 191 -6.74 12.44 16.64
N MET A 192 -7.64 12.16 15.69
CA MET A 192 -9.03 12.63 15.74
C MET A 192 -9.75 12.16 17.01
N GLY A 193 -9.56 10.91 17.43
CA GLY A 193 -10.18 10.36 18.64
C GLY A 193 -9.67 10.96 19.94
N LEU A 194 -8.39 11.38 19.99
CA LEU A 194 -7.73 11.89 21.21
C LEU A 194 -7.66 13.42 21.28
N HIS A 195 -7.66 14.09 20.13
CA HIS A 195 -7.48 15.53 19.96
C HIS A 195 -8.54 16.11 19.00
N SER A 196 -9.80 15.74 19.22
CA SER A 196 -10.93 16.09 18.35
C SER A 196 -11.13 17.60 18.20
N ASP A 197 -10.81 18.40 19.21
CA ASP A 197 -10.90 19.87 19.19
C ASP A 197 -9.85 20.49 18.25
N ILE A 198 -8.62 19.98 18.28
CA ILE A 198 -7.55 20.39 17.37
C ILE A 198 -7.87 19.95 15.94
N PHE A 199 -8.39 18.73 15.78
CA PHE A 199 -8.78 18.21 14.48
C PHE A 199 -9.90 19.03 13.85
N ASP A 200 -10.99 19.32 14.58
CA ASP A 200 -12.10 20.16 14.10
C ASP A 200 -11.66 21.60 13.76
N LYS A 201 -10.71 22.14 14.54
CA LYS A 201 -10.16 23.47 14.31
C LYS A 201 -9.43 23.57 12.97
N TYR A 202 -8.55 22.62 12.66
CA TYR A 202 -7.63 22.75 11.53
C TYR A 202 -8.04 21.97 10.28
N VAL A 203 -8.78 20.87 10.41
CA VAL A 203 -9.09 19.98 9.28
C VAL A 203 -10.48 20.30 8.72
N GLN A 204 -10.60 20.31 7.39
CA GLN A 204 -11.87 20.45 6.67
C GLN A 204 -12.32 19.14 6.05
N ASN A 205 -11.40 18.47 5.34
CA ASN A 205 -11.66 17.19 4.70
C ASN A 205 -10.56 16.21 5.13
N TRP A 206 -10.94 14.97 5.38
CA TRP A 206 -10.01 13.85 5.51
C TRP A 206 -10.34 12.79 4.47
N ILE A 207 -9.35 12.45 3.64
CA ILE A 207 -9.43 11.44 2.60
C ILE A 207 -8.50 10.29 3.02
N ALA A 208 -9.06 9.16 3.40
CA ALA A 208 -8.29 7.94 3.68
C ALA A 208 -8.18 7.08 2.42
N ILE A 209 -6.98 6.60 2.12
CA ILE A 209 -6.70 5.71 0.99
C ILE A 209 -6.12 4.41 1.54
N ALA A 210 -6.76 3.29 1.23
CA ALA A 210 -6.35 1.93 1.61
C ALA A 210 -6.07 1.76 3.12
N ALA A 211 -6.81 2.46 3.98
CA ALA A 211 -6.56 2.44 5.43
C ALA A 211 -7.08 1.14 6.08
N PRO A 212 -6.23 0.37 6.80
CA PRO A 212 -6.63 -0.91 7.41
C PRO A 212 -7.34 -0.69 8.75
N PHE A 213 -8.57 -0.14 8.75
CA PHE A 213 -9.26 0.25 9.98
C PHE A 213 -9.46 -0.89 11.00
N GLN A 214 -9.52 -2.14 10.54
CA GLN A 214 -9.60 -3.33 11.41
C GLN A 214 -8.36 -4.24 11.33
N GLY A 215 -7.29 -3.75 10.69
CA GLY A 215 -6.03 -4.46 10.51
C GLY A 215 -5.92 -5.23 9.19
N ALA A 216 -4.74 -5.84 8.97
CA ALA A 216 -4.40 -6.67 7.81
C ALA A 216 -4.01 -8.08 8.31
N PRO A 217 -5.00 -8.90 8.71
CA PRO A 217 -4.79 -10.05 9.58
C PRO A 217 -3.80 -11.09 9.04
N GLY A 218 -3.98 -11.55 7.79
CA GLY A 218 -3.13 -12.59 7.20
C GLY A 218 -1.70 -12.10 6.97
N TYR A 219 -1.57 -10.90 6.40
CA TYR A 219 -0.27 -10.30 6.11
C TYR A 219 0.55 -10.06 7.39
N ILE A 220 -0.06 -9.46 8.42
CA ILE A 220 0.62 -9.17 9.69
C ILE A 220 0.93 -10.44 10.50
N THR A 221 0.06 -11.46 10.46
CA THR A 221 0.32 -12.76 11.09
C THR A 221 1.60 -13.39 10.53
N SER A 222 1.70 -13.48 9.20
CA SER A 222 2.89 -14.02 8.55
C SER A 222 4.13 -13.14 8.75
N THR A 223 3.95 -11.83 8.85
CA THR A 223 5.03 -10.87 9.14
C THR A 223 5.65 -11.13 10.53
N LEU A 224 4.83 -11.33 11.56
CA LEU A 224 5.29 -11.62 12.91
C LEU A 224 5.90 -13.02 13.07
N LEU A 225 5.45 -14.01 12.30
CA LEU A 225 5.92 -15.41 12.42
C LEU A 225 7.12 -15.75 11.52
N ASN A 226 7.17 -15.19 10.31
CA ASN A 226 8.20 -15.53 9.31
C ASN A 226 9.07 -14.34 8.89
N GLY A 227 8.71 -13.12 9.28
CA GLY A 227 9.26 -11.89 8.73
C GLY A 227 8.63 -11.51 7.41
N MET A 228 9.03 -10.36 6.88
CA MET A 228 8.60 -9.86 5.58
C MET A 228 9.78 -9.28 4.79
N SER A 229 9.66 -9.27 3.47
CA SER A 229 10.54 -8.51 2.59
C SER A 229 9.67 -7.62 1.71
N PHE A 230 10.10 -6.39 1.47
CA PHE A 230 9.38 -5.40 0.67
C PHE A 230 9.68 -5.53 -0.83
N VAL A 231 10.53 -6.49 -1.22
CA VAL A 231 10.96 -6.74 -2.60
C VAL A 231 10.89 -8.24 -2.86
N ASN A 232 10.55 -8.67 -4.07
CA ASN A 232 10.45 -10.08 -4.45
C ASN A 232 11.59 -10.47 -5.41
N GLY A 233 12.00 -11.74 -5.39
CA GLY A 233 13.00 -12.27 -6.32
C GLY A 233 14.45 -11.91 -5.98
N TRP A 234 15.28 -11.76 -7.00
CA TRP A 234 16.76 -11.65 -6.87
C TRP A 234 17.19 -10.33 -6.22
N GLU A 235 16.34 -9.31 -6.29
CA GLU A 235 16.55 -7.98 -5.72
C GLU A 235 16.55 -8.00 -4.19
N GLN A 236 15.95 -9.01 -3.54
CA GLN A 236 15.97 -9.18 -2.08
C GLN A 236 17.39 -9.17 -1.48
N ASN A 237 18.40 -9.60 -2.25
CA ASN A 237 19.79 -9.64 -1.80
C ASN A 237 20.43 -8.24 -1.62
N PHE A 238 19.81 -7.20 -2.19
CA PHE A 238 20.26 -5.82 -2.07
C PHE A 238 19.46 -5.03 -1.04
N PHE A 239 18.46 -5.64 -0.40
CA PHE A 239 17.61 -5.00 0.60
C PHE A 239 17.80 -5.63 1.98
N VAL A 240 17.19 -5.03 3.00
CA VAL A 240 17.18 -5.57 4.37
C VAL A 240 16.66 -7.01 4.35
N SER A 241 17.40 -7.93 4.97
CA SER A 241 17.03 -9.34 4.97
C SER A 241 15.68 -9.53 5.66
N LYS A 242 14.90 -10.52 5.21
CA LYS A 242 13.58 -10.85 5.79
C LYS A 242 13.64 -10.99 7.32
N TRP A 243 14.71 -11.59 7.82
CA TRP A 243 14.89 -11.82 9.25
C TRP A 243 15.41 -10.58 9.98
N SER A 244 16.32 -9.80 9.39
CA SER A 244 16.73 -8.51 9.97
C SER A 244 15.53 -7.57 10.14
N MET A 245 14.64 -7.53 9.15
CA MET A 245 13.39 -6.77 9.23
C MET A 245 12.49 -7.32 10.33
N HIS A 246 12.29 -8.64 10.40
CA HIS A 246 11.51 -9.29 11.46
C HIS A 246 11.94 -8.87 12.87
N GLN A 247 13.25 -8.86 13.15
CA GLN A 247 13.77 -8.47 14.47
C GLN A 247 13.46 -7.01 14.83
N LEU A 248 13.39 -6.11 13.83
CA LEU A 248 12.87 -4.75 14.06
C LEU A 248 11.37 -4.79 14.39
N LEU A 249 10.59 -5.45 13.54
CA LEU A 249 9.13 -5.38 13.55
C LEU A 249 8.51 -5.99 14.82
N ILE A 250 9.14 -7.00 15.42
CA ILE A 250 8.69 -7.58 16.70
C ILE A 250 8.64 -6.55 17.84
N GLU A 251 9.48 -5.52 17.78
CA GLU A 251 9.57 -4.47 18.79
C GLU A 251 8.89 -3.16 18.35
N CYS A 252 8.11 -3.18 17.26
CA CYS A 252 7.37 -2.02 16.74
C CYS A 252 5.87 -2.08 17.11
N PRO A 253 5.36 -1.17 17.96
CA PRO A 253 3.93 -1.07 18.27
C PRO A 253 3.01 -0.96 17.07
N SER A 254 3.44 -0.28 16.01
CA SER A 254 2.67 -0.14 14.78
C SER A 254 2.26 -1.49 14.16
N ILE A 255 3.12 -2.51 14.22
CA ILE A 255 2.84 -3.84 13.66
C ILE A 255 1.72 -4.53 14.42
N TYR A 256 1.72 -4.42 15.75
CA TYR A 256 0.68 -5.02 16.60
C TYR A 256 -0.65 -4.29 16.44
N GLU A 257 -0.62 -2.99 16.15
CA GLU A 257 -1.80 -2.19 15.86
C GLU A 257 -2.44 -2.57 14.51
N LEU A 258 -1.68 -3.11 13.56
CA LEU A 258 -2.17 -3.64 12.28
C LEU A 258 -2.68 -5.09 12.37
N MET A 259 -2.48 -5.81 13.48
CA MET A 259 -3.06 -7.14 13.67
C MET A 259 -4.60 -7.09 13.64
N CYS A 260 -5.23 -8.24 13.38
CA CYS A 260 -6.69 -8.43 13.47
C CYS A 260 -7.31 -7.71 14.68
N CYS A 261 -8.36 -6.92 14.46
CA CYS A 261 -9.14 -6.35 15.56
C CYS A 261 -10.01 -7.44 16.21
N PRO A 262 -9.77 -7.81 17.49
CA PRO A 262 -10.52 -8.88 18.15
C PRO A 262 -11.95 -8.47 18.52
N TYR A 263 -12.25 -7.17 18.47
CA TYR A 263 -13.56 -6.60 18.81
C TYR A 263 -14.44 -6.36 17.59
N PHE A 264 -13.87 -6.50 16.39
CA PHE A 264 -14.60 -6.33 15.14
C PHE A 264 -15.26 -7.65 14.75
N LYS A 265 -16.52 -7.55 14.30
CA LYS A 265 -17.29 -8.70 13.87
C LYS A 265 -17.10 -8.88 12.36
N TRP A 266 -16.05 -9.61 12.01
CA TRP A 266 -15.78 -10.04 10.65
C TRP A 266 -16.90 -10.95 10.11
N GLU A 267 -17.21 -10.85 8.82
CA GLU A 267 -18.11 -11.79 8.12
C GLU A 267 -17.56 -13.22 8.21
N LEU A 268 -16.27 -13.35 7.89
CA LEU A 268 -15.48 -14.55 8.10
C LEU A 268 -14.36 -14.20 9.09
N PRO A 269 -14.33 -14.75 10.31
CA PRO A 269 -13.26 -14.44 11.25
C PRO A 269 -11.89 -14.91 10.73
N PRO A 270 -10.87 -14.03 10.68
CA PRO A 270 -9.51 -14.44 10.36
C PRO A 270 -8.99 -15.53 11.30
N VAL A 271 -8.34 -16.54 10.72
CA VAL A 271 -7.77 -17.67 11.46
C VAL A 271 -6.29 -17.88 11.15
N LEU A 272 -5.58 -18.41 12.14
CA LEU A 272 -4.27 -19.03 11.96
C LEU A 272 -4.47 -20.54 11.99
N GLU A 273 -4.18 -21.23 10.90
CA GLU A 273 -4.32 -22.68 10.78
C GLU A 273 -2.98 -23.38 10.75
N LEU A 274 -2.90 -24.52 11.43
CA LEU A 274 -1.70 -25.34 11.50
C LEU A 274 -2.06 -26.78 11.22
N TRP A 275 -1.39 -27.41 10.26
CA TRP A 275 -1.38 -28.87 10.15
C TRP A 275 -0.49 -29.43 11.24
N ARG A 276 -1.06 -30.24 12.16
CA ARG A 276 -0.41 -30.70 13.39
C ARG A 276 -0.44 -32.21 13.44
N GLU A 277 0.66 -32.81 13.87
CA GLU A 277 0.75 -34.24 14.12
C GLU A 277 0.31 -34.53 15.56
N LYS A 278 -0.71 -35.36 15.74
CA LYS A 278 -1.18 -35.84 17.03
C LYS A 278 -1.00 -37.34 17.13
N GLU A 279 -0.61 -37.83 18.30
CA GLU A 279 -0.63 -39.28 18.55
C GLU A 279 -2.09 -39.77 18.54
N SER A 280 -2.35 -40.81 17.75
CA SER A 280 -3.68 -41.44 17.73
C SER A 280 -3.99 -42.08 19.08
N ASN A 281 -5.25 -42.01 19.49
CA ASN A 281 -5.73 -42.60 20.76
C ASN A 281 -5.87 -44.13 20.69
N ASP A 282 -5.46 -44.73 19.57
CA ASP A 282 -5.76 -46.09 19.17
C ASP A 282 -4.80 -47.11 19.80
N GLY A 283 -3.80 -46.64 20.54
CA GLY A 283 -2.81 -47.47 21.24
C GLY A 283 -1.80 -48.16 20.32
N VAL A 284 -1.84 -47.89 19.00
CA VAL A 284 -0.95 -48.50 17.98
C VAL A 284 0.28 -47.63 17.69
N GLY A 285 0.39 -46.43 18.28
CA GLY A 285 1.53 -45.52 18.07
C GLY A 285 1.55 -44.89 16.67
N THR A 286 0.41 -44.90 15.97
CA THR A 286 0.20 -44.16 14.71
C THR A 286 -0.03 -42.69 15.02
N SER A 287 0.46 -41.79 14.17
CA SER A 287 0.20 -40.36 14.29
C SER A 287 -0.80 -39.91 13.23
N ASP A 288 -1.80 -39.16 13.66
CA ASP A 288 -2.80 -38.55 12.79
C ASP A 288 -2.44 -37.09 12.54
N VAL A 289 -2.59 -36.66 11.30
CA VAL A 289 -2.36 -35.26 10.91
C VAL A 289 -3.71 -34.55 10.87
N VAL A 290 -3.87 -33.53 11.71
CA VAL A 290 -5.11 -32.76 11.84
C VAL A 290 -4.86 -31.27 11.59
N LEU A 291 -5.84 -30.60 11.00
CA LEU A 291 -5.84 -29.15 10.85
C LEU A 291 -6.40 -28.50 12.12
N GLU A 292 -5.58 -27.74 12.84
CA GLU A 292 -6.00 -26.92 13.97
C GLU A 292 -6.19 -25.47 13.52
N SER A 293 -7.33 -24.85 13.87
CA SER A 293 -7.62 -23.46 13.54
C SER A 293 -7.70 -22.61 14.82
N TYR A 294 -6.89 -21.56 14.90
CA TYR A 294 -6.78 -20.65 16.04
C TYR A 294 -7.40 -19.30 15.68
N ARG A 295 -8.40 -18.84 16.45
CA ARG A 295 -9.13 -17.60 16.17
C ARG A 295 -8.70 -16.47 17.09
N SER A 296 -8.60 -15.26 16.53
CA SER A 296 -8.44 -14.02 17.31
C SER A 296 -7.35 -14.12 18.39
N LEU A 297 -7.72 -14.17 19.67
CA LEU A 297 -6.77 -14.19 20.80
C LEU A 297 -6.09 -15.56 20.99
N GLU A 298 -6.69 -16.65 20.53
CA GLU A 298 -6.11 -18.01 20.62
C GLU A 298 -4.81 -18.11 19.82
N SER A 299 -4.73 -17.37 18.71
CA SER A 299 -3.52 -17.30 17.88
C SER A 299 -2.31 -16.77 18.66
N LEU A 300 -2.51 -15.94 19.70
CA LEU A 300 -1.44 -15.36 20.54
C LEU A 300 -0.64 -16.41 21.30
N GLU A 301 -1.25 -17.57 21.61
CA GLU A 301 -0.53 -18.70 22.19
C GLU A 301 0.48 -19.29 21.19
N VAL A 302 0.09 -19.38 19.92
CA VAL A 302 0.98 -19.82 18.83
C VAL A 302 2.11 -18.83 18.63
N PHE A 303 1.84 -17.52 18.57
CA PHE A 303 2.89 -16.49 18.47
C PHE A 303 3.89 -16.59 19.62
N THR A 304 3.38 -16.71 20.86
CA THR A 304 4.22 -16.80 22.07
C THR A 304 5.12 -18.02 22.04
N LYS A 305 4.57 -19.17 21.64
CA LYS A 305 5.35 -20.41 21.57
C LYS A 305 6.32 -20.42 20.40
N SER A 306 5.90 -19.92 19.23
CA SER A 306 6.72 -19.88 18.02
C SER A 306 7.92 -18.95 18.18
N LEU A 307 7.77 -17.86 18.91
CA LEU A 307 8.81 -16.84 19.10
C LEU A 307 9.58 -17.01 20.43
N SER A 308 9.34 -18.07 21.20
CA SER A 308 9.93 -18.22 22.55
C SER A 308 11.45 -18.29 22.55
N ASN A 309 12.03 -18.81 21.46
CA ASN A 309 13.48 -18.96 21.28
C ASN A 309 14.01 -17.98 20.22
N ASN A 310 13.25 -16.93 19.90
CA ASN A 310 13.66 -15.93 18.92
C ASN A 310 14.74 -15.03 19.52
N THR A 311 15.90 -14.97 18.86
CA THR A 311 17.04 -14.16 19.27
C THR A 311 17.67 -13.44 18.07
N ALA A 312 18.34 -12.33 18.36
CA ALA A 312 19.16 -11.58 17.40
C ALA A 312 20.58 -11.38 17.95
N ASP A 313 21.58 -11.52 17.10
CA ASP A 313 22.97 -11.17 17.42
C ASP A 313 23.21 -9.69 17.10
N TYR A 314 23.41 -8.91 18.15
CA TYR A 314 23.73 -7.49 18.09
C TYR A 314 25.09 -7.23 18.76
N CYS A 315 26.07 -6.81 17.96
CA CYS A 315 27.44 -6.55 18.42
C CYS A 315 28.12 -7.73 19.16
N GLY A 316 27.78 -8.98 18.82
CA GLY A 316 28.31 -10.17 19.46
C GLY A 316 27.55 -10.62 20.70
N GLU A 317 26.50 -9.90 21.10
CA GLU A 317 25.59 -10.26 22.17
C GLU A 317 24.27 -10.79 21.62
N SER A 318 23.80 -11.92 22.18
CA SER A 318 22.49 -12.46 21.86
C SER A 318 21.40 -11.73 22.64
N ILE A 319 20.45 -11.14 21.93
CA ILE A 319 19.28 -10.45 22.51
C ILE A 319 18.04 -11.29 22.24
N ASP A 320 17.26 -11.54 23.30
CA ASP A 320 15.97 -12.22 23.18
C ASP A 320 14.89 -11.27 22.67
N LEU A 321 14.17 -11.69 21.64
CA LEU A 321 13.10 -10.93 20.99
C LEU A 321 11.83 -11.78 20.88
N PRO A 322 11.23 -12.21 22.00
CA PRO A 322 10.01 -13.01 21.98
C PRO A 322 8.80 -12.18 21.52
N PHE A 323 7.65 -12.83 21.34
CA PHE A 323 6.38 -12.12 21.16
C PHE A 323 6.15 -11.14 22.32
N ASN A 324 5.98 -9.86 22.02
CA ASN A 324 5.98 -8.81 23.03
C ASN A 324 4.55 -8.50 23.52
N TRP A 325 4.16 -9.16 24.62
CA TRP A 325 2.86 -8.98 25.25
C TRP A 325 2.58 -7.55 25.72
N LYS A 326 3.62 -6.77 26.07
CA LYS A 326 3.45 -5.37 26.48
C LYS A 326 3.08 -4.47 25.31
N ILE A 327 3.64 -4.73 24.14
CA ILE A 327 3.20 -4.08 22.91
C ILE A 327 1.76 -4.50 22.57
N MET A 328 1.42 -5.78 22.72
CA MET A 328 0.06 -6.25 22.47
C MET A 328 -0.98 -5.59 23.39
N GLU A 329 -0.69 -5.42 24.68
CA GLU A 329 -1.52 -4.64 25.61
C GLU A 329 -1.70 -3.19 25.13
N TRP A 330 -0.63 -2.59 24.59
CA TRP A 330 -0.64 -1.23 24.05
C TRP A 330 -1.54 -1.10 22.82
N ALA A 331 -1.42 -2.04 21.89
CA ALA A 331 -2.18 -2.11 20.65
C ALA A 331 -3.68 -2.33 20.90
N HIS A 332 -4.06 -3.14 21.91
CA HIS A 332 -5.46 -3.27 22.30
C HIS A 332 -6.08 -1.93 22.73
N LYS A 333 -5.34 -1.12 23.51
CA LYS A 333 -5.80 0.22 23.88
C LYS A 333 -5.92 1.14 22.66
N THR A 334 -5.01 1.03 21.70
CA THR A 334 -5.10 1.78 20.43
C THR A 334 -6.36 1.40 19.65
N LYS A 335 -6.67 0.10 19.54
CA LYS A 335 -7.91 -0.38 18.90
C LYS A 335 -9.17 0.14 19.58
N GLN A 336 -9.17 0.28 20.91
CA GLN A 336 -10.28 0.91 21.64
C GLN A 336 -10.45 2.39 21.28
N VAL A 337 -9.35 3.15 21.20
CA VAL A 337 -9.38 4.55 20.75
C VAL A 337 -9.96 4.65 19.34
N LEU A 338 -9.47 3.83 18.40
CA LEU A 338 -9.95 3.76 17.02
C LEU A 338 -11.44 3.42 16.94
N ALA A 339 -11.93 2.49 17.76
CA ALA A 339 -13.34 2.11 17.81
C ALA A 339 -14.24 3.20 18.39
N SER A 340 -13.73 4.01 19.33
CA SER A 340 -14.48 5.11 19.95
C SER A 340 -14.41 6.45 19.22
N ALA A 341 -13.52 6.58 18.23
CA ALA A 341 -13.28 7.83 17.52
C ALA A 341 -14.53 8.27 16.76
N LYS A 342 -14.86 9.57 16.85
CA LYS A 342 -16.02 10.17 16.18
C LYS A 342 -15.55 11.31 15.28
N LEU A 343 -16.12 11.37 14.08
CA LEU A 343 -15.87 12.47 13.16
C LEU A 343 -16.51 13.76 13.69
N PRO A 344 -15.77 14.89 13.78
CA PRO A 344 -16.39 16.16 14.12
C PRO A 344 -17.42 16.59 13.06
N PRO A 345 -18.56 17.19 13.43
CA PRO A 345 -19.66 17.47 12.49
C PRO A 345 -19.31 18.37 11.29
N GLN A 346 -18.27 19.19 11.42
CA GLN A 346 -17.85 20.12 10.37
C GLN A 346 -16.79 19.53 9.43
N VAL A 347 -16.22 18.37 9.77
CA VAL A 347 -15.19 17.70 8.98
C VAL A 347 -15.86 16.70 8.05
N LYS A 348 -15.53 16.74 6.76
CA LYS A 348 -15.99 15.74 5.80
C LYS A 348 -14.98 14.61 5.72
N PHE A 349 -15.46 13.38 5.69
CA PHE A 349 -14.64 12.19 5.54
C PHE A 349 -14.92 11.49 4.21
N TYR A 350 -13.87 11.06 3.52
CA TYR A 350 -13.92 10.28 2.29
C TYR A 350 -13.00 9.07 2.43
N ASN A 351 -13.41 7.94 1.87
CA ASN A 351 -12.66 6.69 1.92
C ASN A 351 -12.48 6.11 0.52
N ILE A 352 -11.23 5.84 0.15
CA ILE A 352 -10.85 5.09 -1.04
C ILE A 352 -10.25 3.78 -0.55
N TYR A 353 -10.79 2.64 -0.98
CA TYR A 353 -10.29 1.33 -0.61
C TYR A 353 -9.96 0.51 -1.87
N GLY A 354 -8.94 -0.35 -1.81
CA GLY A 354 -8.60 -1.18 -2.95
C GLY A 354 -9.44 -2.47 -3.01
N THR A 355 -9.60 -2.99 -4.23
CA THR A 355 -10.45 -4.14 -4.56
C THR A 355 -9.81 -4.98 -5.67
N ASN A 356 -10.42 -6.13 -5.98
CA ASN A 356 -10.08 -7.04 -7.08
C ASN A 356 -8.70 -7.69 -6.98
N LEU A 357 -8.13 -7.81 -5.78
CA LEU A 357 -6.91 -8.58 -5.54
C LEU A 357 -7.10 -9.60 -4.42
N GLU A 358 -6.55 -10.79 -4.64
CA GLU A 358 -6.45 -11.82 -3.60
C GLU A 358 -5.63 -11.29 -2.43
N THR A 359 -6.30 -11.05 -1.32
CA THR A 359 -5.72 -10.38 -0.16
C THR A 359 -5.62 -11.32 1.03
N PRO A 360 -4.42 -11.53 1.60
CA PRO A 360 -4.21 -12.43 2.74
C PRO A 360 -5.11 -12.12 3.94
N HIS A 361 -6.12 -12.96 4.14
CA HIS A 361 -7.08 -12.81 5.22
C HIS A 361 -6.76 -13.76 6.38
N SER A 362 -6.45 -15.02 6.08
CA SER A 362 -6.04 -16.04 7.04
C SER A 362 -4.76 -16.73 6.58
N VAL A 363 -4.05 -17.37 7.51
CA VAL A 363 -2.75 -18.00 7.23
C VAL A 363 -2.79 -19.45 7.66
N CYS A 364 -2.34 -20.34 6.79
CA CYS A 364 -2.18 -21.77 7.06
C CYS A 364 -0.70 -22.18 6.96
N TYR A 365 -0.22 -23.02 7.88
CA TYR A 365 1.13 -23.57 7.86
C TYR A 365 1.14 -25.10 7.87
N GLY A 366 2.10 -25.65 7.13
CA GLY A 366 2.26 -27.09 6.95
C GLY A 366 1.25 -27.66 5.94
N ASN A 367 1.26 -28.98 5.80
CA ASN A 367 0.28 -29.75 5.04
C ASN A 367 0.25 -31.19 5.56
N GLU A 368 -0.63 -32.03 5.02
CA GLU A 368 -0.76 -33.45 5.40
C GLU A 368 0.57 -34.23 5.37
N LYS A 369 1.48 -33.90 4.43
CA LYS A 369 2.77 -34.57 4.28
C LYS A 369 3.87 -33.96 5.16
N MET A 370 3.73 -32.68 5.50
CA MET A 370 4.69 -31.91 6.29
C MET A 370 3.97 -31.13 7.39
N PRO A 371 3.45 -31.80 8.43
CA PRO A 371 2.83 -31.12 9.55
C PRO A 371 3.86 -30.36 10.41
N VAL A 372 3.40 -29.30 11.05
CA VAL A 372 4.14 -28.53 12.05
C VAL A 372 4.22 -29.35 13.33
N LYS A 373 5.35 -30.01 13.57
CA LYS A 373 5.59 -30.78 14.81
C LYS A 373 5.91 -29.85 15.99
N ASP A 374 6.88 -28.96 15.80
CA ASP A 374 7.31 -27.97 16.78
C ASP A 374 6.96 -26.55 16.30
N LEU A 375 6.25 -25.81 17.14
CA LEU A 375 5.87 -24.43 16.87
C LEU A 375 7.08 -23.49 16.79
N THR A 376 8.21 -23.81 17.43
CA THR A 376 9.44 -22.99 17.31
C THR A 376 10.03 -23.03 15.89
N ASN A 377 9.68 -24.05 15.10
CA ASN A 377 10.09 -24.19 13.70
C ASN A 377 9.17 -23.48 12.72
N LEU A 378 8.07 -22.85 13.16
CA LEU A 378 7.08 -22.23 12.28
C LEU A 378 7.68 -21.18 11.34
N ARG A 379 8.75 -20.49 11.78
CA ARG A 379 9.49 -19.52 10.96
C ARG A 379 10.00 -20.10 9.63
N TYR A 380 10.25 -21.41 9.56
CA TYR A 380 10.78 -22.11 8.39
C TYR A 380 9.70 -22.63 7.43
N PHE A 381 8.43 -22.60 7.84
CA PHE A 381 7.31 -22.97 6.99
C PHE A 381 6.93 -21.80 6.09
N GLN A 382 6.64 -22.08 4.83
CA GLN A 382 6.04 -21.09 3.94
C GLN A 382 4.55 -20.94 4.30
N PRO A 383 4.06 -19.71 4.52
CA PRO A 383 2.64 -19.50 4.75
C PRO A 383 1.85 -19.78 3.47
N THR A 384 0.72 -20.46 3.62
CA THR A 384 -0.33 -20.50 2.59
C THR A 384 -1.42 -19.54 2.99
N TYR A 385 -1.81 -18.63 2.10
CA TYR A 385 -2.84 -17.64 2.41
C TYR A 385 -4.22 -18.13 1.97
N ILE A 386 -5.20 -17.92 2.84
CA ILE A 386 -6.60 -17.94 2.46
C ILE A 386 -6.98 -16.49 2.22
N CYS A 387 -7.27 -16.18 0.96
CA CYS A 387 -7.47 -14.81 0.51
C CYS A 387 -8.95 -14.43 0.45
N VAL A 388 -9.21 -13.14 0.61
CA VAL A 388 -10.50 -12.49 0.33
C VAL A 388 -10.26 -11.30 -0.60
N ASP A 389 -11.32 -10.64 -1.04
CA ASP A 389 -11.18 -9.42 -1.85
C ASP A 389 -10.55 -8.25 -1.06
N GLY A 390 -9.74 -7.45 -1.75
CA GLY A 390 -9.00 -6.33 -1.18
C GLY A 390 -7.94 -5.81 -2.14
N ASP A 391 -6.87 -5.25 -1.60
CA ASP A 391 -5.80 -4.59 -2.36
C ASP A 391 -4.46 -5.35 -2.38
N GLY A 392 -4.48 -6.63 -2.01
CA GLY A 392 -3.30 -7.49 -1.87
C GLY A 392 -2.63 -7.40 -0.49
N THR A 393 -2.96 -6.40 0.33
CA THR A 393 -2.46 -6.25 1.71
C THR A 393 -3.59 -6.17 2.73
N VAL A 394 -4.58 -5.32 2.47
CA VAL A 394 -5.69 -4.98 3.37
C VAL A 394 -6.99 -5.55 2.80
N PRO A 395 -7.68 -6.45 3.54
CA PRO A 395 -8.99 -6.91 3.14
C PRO A 395 -9.97 -5.74 2.96
N MET A 396 -10.79 -5.77 1.91
CA MET A 396 -11.79 -4.74 1.64
C MET A 396 -12.69 -4.48 2.85
N GLU A 397 -13.13 -5.54 3.54
CA GLU A 397 -13.94 -5.45 4.75
C GLU A 397 -13.27 -4.60 5.85
N SER A 398 -11.95 -4.75 6.03
CA SER A 398 -11.17 -3.95 6.98
C SER A 398 -11.14 -2.48 6.59
N ALA A 399 -10.93 -2.20 5.30
CA ALA A 399 -10.86 -0.84 4.78
C ALA A 399 -12.21 -0.11 4.79
N LEU A 400 -13.33 -0.84 4.69
CA LEU A 400 -14.68 -0.30 4.79
C LEU A 400 -15.15 -0.07 6.23
N ALA A 401 -14.59 -0.81 7.19
CA ALA A 401 -15.01 -0.79 8.59
C ALA A 401 -14.42 0.40 9.38
N ASP A 402 -14.52 1.61 8.80
CA ASP A 402 -14.03 2.84 9.39
C ASP A 402 -14.91 3.36 10.54
N GLY A 403 -16.20 3.03 10.56
CA GLY A 403 -17.13 3.43 11.63
C GLY A 403 -17.48 4.94 11.67
N LEU A 404 -17.23 5.67 10.58
CA LEU A 404 -17.46 7.11 10.44
C LEU A 404 -18.60 7.40 9.47
N GLU A 405 -19.17 8.60 9.53
CA GLU A 405 -20.12 9.07 8.52
C GLU A 405 -19.36 9.65 7.33
N ALA A 406 -19.04 8.79 6.35
CA ALA A 406 -18.34 9.21 5.13
C ALA A 406 -19.30 9.89 4.14
N VAL A 407 -18.82 10.94 3.48
CA VAL A 407 -19.48 11.56 2.32
C VAL A 407 -19.48 10.59 1.14
N ALA A 408 -18.37 9.87 0.94
CA ALA A 408 -18.24 8.83 -0.07
C ALA A 408 -17.28 7.73 0.39
N ARG A 409 -17.59 6.49 -0.03
CA ARG A 409 -16.68 5.34 0.03
C ARG A 409 -16.60 4.74 -1.37
N VAL A 410 -15.38 4.56 -1.88
CA VAL A 410 -15.18 4.19 -3.28
C VAL A 410 -14.12 3.10 -3.38
N GLY A 411 -14.50 1.99 -3.99
CA GLY A 411 -13.57 0.91 -4.31
C GLY A 411 -12.81 1.22 -5.59
N VAL A 412 -11.50 1.01 -5.59
CA VAL A 412 -10.66 1.16 -6.78
C VAL A 412 -9.88 -0.14 -6.97
N PRO A 413 -10.07 -0.86 -8.08
CA PRO A 413 -9.28 -2.04 -8.39
C PRO A 413 -7.79 -1.71 -8.46
N GLY A 414 -6.95 -2.28 -7.60
CA GLY A 414 -5.53 -1.93 -7.60
C GLY A 414 -4.74 -2.44 -6.40
N GLU A 415 -3.42 -2.53 -6.59
CA GLU A 415 -2.47 -2.94 -5.55
C GLU A 415 -2.34 -1.85 -4.47
N HIS A 416 -2.13 -2.28 -3.23
CA HIS A 416 -2.10 -1.44 -2.03
C HIS A 416 -1.27 -0.16 -2.18
N ARG A 417 -0.04 -0.22 -2.71
CA ARG A 417 0.76 0.98 -2.99
C ARG A 417 0.40 1.61 -4.34
N GLY A 418 0.14 0.78 -5.35
CA GLY A 418 -0.19 1.18 -6.72
C GLY A 418 -1.39 2.12 -6.82
N ILE A 419 -2.34 2.03 -5.89
CA ILE A 419 -3.51 2.91 -5.81
C ILE A 419 -3.14 4.40 -5.68
N LEU A 420 -1.96 4.74 -5.13
CA LEU A 420 -1.46 6.11 -5.03
C LEU A 420 -1.07 6.71 -6.40
N ASN A 421 -0.92 5.87 -7.43
CA ASN A 421 -0.63 6.24 -8.81
C ASN A 421 -1.82 5.96 -9.75
N ASP A 422 -3.01 5.73 -9.21
CA ASP A 422 -4.17 5.42 -10.04
C ASP A 422 -4.85 6.70 -10.56
N HIS A 423 -5.02 6.78 -11.88
CA HIS A 423 -5.68 7.92 -12.53
C HIS A 423 -7.11 8.18 -12.02
N ARG A 424 -7.85 7.14 -11.60
CA ARG A 424 -9.20 7.27 -11.01
C ARG A 424 -9.11 7.94 -9.65
N VAL A 425 -8.09 7.60 -8.85
CA VAL A 425 -7.82 8.27 -7.57
C VAL A 425 -7.48 9.74 -7.81
N PHE A 426 -6.61 10.06 -8.78
CA PHE A 426 -6.30 11.44 -9.13
C PHE A 426 -7.54 12.25 -9.53
N ARG A 427 -8.41 11.66 -10.34
CA ARG A 427 -9.69 12.26 -10.73
C ARG A 427 -10.59 12.56 -9.54
N MET A 428 -10.72 11.61 -8.61
CA MET A 428 -11.49 11.77 -7.38
C MET A 428 -10.89 12.84 -6.47
N LEU A 429 -9.57 12.87 -6.32
CA LEU A 429 -8.87 13.88 -5.55
C LEU A 429 -9.09 15.28 -6.14
N ARG A 430 -8.94 15.48 -7.46
CA ARG A 430 -9.25 16.77 -8.10
C ARG A 430 -10.67 17.23 -7.77
N LYS A 431 -11.65 16.33 -7.83
CA LYS A 431 -13.04 16.64 -7.51
C LYS A 431 -13.24 17.01 -6.05
N TRP A 432 -12.76 16.18 -5.12
CA TRP A 432 -12.99 16.35 -3.69
C TRP A 432 -12.22 17.53 -3.09
N LEU A 433 -11.09 17.88 -3.70
CA LEU A 433 -10.30 19.08 -3.37
C LEU A 433 -10.80 20.34 -4.11
N ASN A 434 -11.76 20.20 -5.04
CA ASN A 434 -12.29 21.28 -5.86
C ASN A 434 -11.20 22.04 -6.63
N VAL A 435 -10.30 21.29 -7.29
CA VAL A 435 -9.12 21.83 -7.98
C VAL A 435 -9.33 21.78 -9.49
N GLY A 436 -9.08 22.91 -10.16
CA GLY A 436 -9.21 23.04 -11.62
C GLY A 436 -10.65 23.14 -12.11
N GLU A 437 -10.83 23.10 -13.42
CA GLU A 437 -12.16 23.06 -14.03
C GLU A 437 -12.87 21.74 -13.68
N PRO A 438 -14.18 21.76 -13.41
CA PRO A 438 -14.95 20.55 -13.18
C PRO A 438 -14.79 19.59 -14.36
N ASP A 439 -14.25 18.40 -14.11
CA ASP A 439 -14.17 17.35 -15.14
C ASP A 439 -15.60 17.04 -15.63
N PRO A 440 -15.95 17.35 -16.90
CA PRO A 440 -17.30 17.19 -17.42
C PRO A 440 -17.68 15.70 -17.57
N PHE A 441 -16.69 14.82 -17.56
CA PHE A 441 -16.89 13.38 -17.63
C PHE A 441 -17.01 12.75 -16.25
N TYR A 442 -16.75 13.50 -15.16
CA TYR A 442 -16.81 12.97 -13.81
C TYR A 442 -18.25 12.65 -13.46
N ASN A 443 -18.54 11.38 -13.27
CA ASN A 443 -19.86 10.91 -12.93
C ASN A 443 -19.76 10.17 -11.58
N PRO A 444 -20.22 10.77 -10.47
CA PRO A 444 -20.32 10.10 -9.18
C PRO A 444 -20.90 8.69 -9.27
N ILE A 445 -21.85 8.44 -10.17
CA ILE A 445 -22.41 7.09 -10.34
C ILE A 445 -21.40 6.20 -11.04
N ASN A 446 -20.79 6.55 -12.17
CA ASN A 446 -19.87 5.65 -12.88
C ASN A 446 -18.45 5.58 -12.27
N ASP A 447 -18.05 6.62 -11.53
CA ASP A 447 -16.76 6.73 -10.85
C ASP A 447 -16.82 6.25 -9.39
N TYR A 448 -18.02 6.18 -8.78
CA TYR A 448 -18.23 5.51 -7.48
C TYR A 448 -18.84 4.11 -7.60
N VAL A 449 -19.48 3.78 -8.73
CA VAL A 449 -19.79 2.41 -9.10
C VAL A 449 -18.49 1.80 -9.59
N ILE A 450 -17.98 0.87 -8.79
CA ILE A 450 -17.02 -0.12 -9.22
C ILE A 450 -17.68 -0.85 -10.39
N LEU A 451 -17.44 -0.38 -11.62
CA LEU A 451 -17.45 -1.32 -12.72
C LEU A 451 -16.27 -2.22 -12.41
N PRO A 452 -16.47 -3.53 -12.14
CA PRO A 452 -15.35 -4.43 -12.26
C PRO A 452 -14.74 -4.13 -13.62
N THR A 453 -13.45 -3.79 -13.67
CA THR A 453 -12.68 -3.95 -14.90
C THR A 453 -12.52 -5.46 -15.13
N THR A 454 -13.62 -6.16 -15.31
CA THR A 454 -13.70 -7.17 -16.36
C THR A 454 -13.38 -6.41 -17.63
N PHE A 455 -12.14 -6.56 -18.11
CA PHE A 455 -12.09 -6.98 -19.51
C PHE A 455 -13.01 -8.21 -19.55
N GLU A 456 -14.16 -8.12 -20.23
CA GLU A 456 -15.00 -9.30 -20.46
C GLU A 456 -14.24 -10.21 -21.45
N MET A 457 -13.19 -10.86 -20.95
CA MET A 457 -12.67 -12.07 -21.56
C MET A 457 -13.66 -13.18 -21.22
N GLU A 458 -14.65 -13.37 -22.08
CA GLU A 458 -15.48 -14.55 -21.99
C GLU A 458 -14.62 -15.78 -22.31
N LYS A 459 -14.29 -16.56 -21.29
CA LYS A 459 -13.63 -17.85 -21.44
C LYS A 459 -14.65 -18.97 -21.28
N TYR A 460 -14.92 -19.70 -22.35
CA TYR A 460 -15.80 -20.88 -22.34
C TYR A 460 -14.99 -22.14 -22.66
N GLN A 461 -15.14 -23.18 -21.84
CA GLN A 461 -14.66 -24.52 -22.14
C GLN A 461 -15.82 -25.36 -22.66
N GLU A 462 -15.76 -25.79 -23.92
CA GLU A 462 -16.74 -26.70 -24.49
C GLU A 462 -16.01 -27.83 -25.23
N SER A 463 -16.29 -29.07 -24.84
CA SER A 463 -15.83 -30.28 -25.56
C SER A 463 -14.31 -30.41 -25.79
N GLY A 464 -13.47 -29.92 -24.87
CA GLY A 464 -12.00 -30.00 -24.96
C GLY A 464 -11.32 -28.82 -25.68
N LEU A 465 -12.08 -27.77 -26.02
CA LEU A 465 -11.55 -26.50 -26.53
C LEU A 465 -11.76 -25.37 -25.52
N GLU A 466 -10.73 -24.56 -25.28
CA GLU A 466 -10.80 -23.28 -24.58
C GLU A 466 -11.01 -22.17 -25.61
N VAL A 467 -12.12 -21.46 -25.52
CA VAL A 467 -12.43 -20.29 -26.36
C VAL A 467 -12.39 -19.05 -25.50
N ALA A 468 -11.61 -18.05 -25.89
CA ALA A 468 -11.56 -16.74 -25.24
C ALA A 468 -11.97 -15.65 -26.24
N SER A 469 -12.92 -14.80 -25.89
CA SER A 469 -13.32 -13.65 -26.72
C SER A 469 -13.27 -12.33 -25.97
N VAL A 470 -12.92 -11.25 -26.67
CA VAL A 470 -12.84 -9.88 -26.18
C VAL A 470 -13.60 -8.98 -27.14
N LYS A 471 -14.49 -8.14 -26.60
CA LYS A 471 -15.21 -7.12 -27.35
C LYS A 471 -15.10 -5.78 -26.64
N GLU A 472 -14.60 -4.77 -27.34
CA GLU A 472 -14.38 -3.43 -26.80
C GLU A 472 -14.85 -2.36 -27.78
N SER A 473 -15.30 -1.23 -27.26
CA SER A 473 -15.68 -0.08 -28.09
C SER A 473 -15.39 1.24 -27.39
N TRP A 474 -14.81 2.20 -28.11
CA TRP A 474 -14.48 3.53 -27.59
C TRP A 474 -14.61 4.61 -28.67
N ASP A 475 -14.75 5.86 -28.25
CA ASP A 475 -14.84 7.01 -29.15
C ASP A 475 -13.53 7.81 -29.15
N ILE A 476 -13.02 8.14 -30.34
CA ILE A 476 -11.84 8.99 -30.54
C ILE A 476 -12.30 10.33 -31.09
N ILE A 477 -11.86 11.44 -30.50
CA ILE A 477 -12.09 12.79 -31.04
C ILE A 477 -10.81 13.21 -31.77
N SER A 478 -10.88 13.44 -33.08
CA SER A 478 -9.72 13.89 -33.86
C SER A 478 -9.73 15.41 -34.01
N ASP A 479 -8.61 16.07 -33.74
CA ASP A 479 -8.44 17.54 -33.85
C ASP A 479 -8.33 18.06 -35.31
N ASP A 480 -8.45 17.19 -36.32
CA ASP A 480 -8.32 17.58 -37.72
C ASP A 480 -9.65 18.06 -38.33
N ASN A 481 -9.72 19.37 -38.60
CA ASN A 481 -10.79 20.06 -39.33
C ASN A 481 -10.89 19.69 -40.84
N ASN A 482 -10.44 18.50 -41.24
CA ASN A 482 -10.69 17.97 -42.58
C ASN A 482 -11.97 17.14 -42.58
N ILE A 483 -13.10 17.80 -42.84
CA ILE A 483 -14.37 17.16 -43.18
C ILE A 483 -14.22 16.52 -44.57
N GLY A 484 -13.55 15.36 -44.61
CA GLY A 484 -13.65 14.39 -45.69
C GLY A 484 -14.60 13.29 -45.25
N THR A 485 -15.61 12.98 -46.06
CA THR A 485 -16.51 11.83 -45.86
C THR A 485 -15.70 10.53 -45.95
N ALA A 486 -15.04 10.15 -44.87
CA ALA A 486 -14.46 8.83 -44.72
C ALA A 486 -15.61 7.84 -44.48
N GLY A 487 -15.68 6.77 -45.28
CA GLY A 487 -16.64 5.70 -45.06
C GLY A 487 -16.24 4.84 -43.85
N SER A 488 -17.19 4.08 -43.30
CA SER A 488 -16.87 3.08 -42.30
C SER A 488 -15.81 2.11 -42.84
N THR A 489 -14.77 1.84 -42.06
CA THR A 489 -13.68 0.96 -42.43
C THR A 489 -13.65 -0.24 -41.49
N VAL A 490 -13.56 -1.46 -42.03
CA VAL A 490 -13.44 -2.70 -41.25
C VAL A 490 -12.15 -3.41 -41.68
N SER A 491 -11.33 -3.81 -40.71
CA SER A 491 -10.08 -4.54 -40.91
C SER A 491 -10.06 -5.77 -40.02
N SER A 492 -9.61 -6.92 -40.53
CA SER A 492 -9.51 -8.16 -39.74
C SER A 492 -8.13 -8.82 -39.90
N ILE A 493 -7.66 -9.48 -38.84
CA ILE A 493 -6.42 -10.26 -38.82
C ILE A 493 -6.67 -11.63 -38.18
N SER A 494 -6.11 -12.68 -38.78
CA SER A 494 -6.18 -14.06 -38.27
C SER A 494 -4.77 -14.63 -38.10
N VAL A 495 -4.53 -15.35 -37.02
CA VAL A 495 -3.26 -16.03 -36.71
C VAL A 495 -3.56 -17.46 -36.26
N SER A 496 -2.92 -18.44 -36.91
CA SER A 496 -3.07 -19.87 -36.60
C SER A 496 -1.71 -20.52 -36.33
N GLN A 497 -1.59 -21.36 -35.30
CA GLN A 497 -0.42 -22.23 -35.09
C GLN A 497 -0.63 -23.60 -35.76
N PRO A 498 0.30 -24.08 -36.61
CA PRO A 498 0.14 -25.36 -37.31
C PRO A 498 0.33 -26.57 -36.37
N GLY A 499 -0.69 -27.44 -36.32
CA GLY A 499 -0.59 -28.84 -35.87
C GLY A 499 -0.59 -29.80 -37.08
N ASP A 500 -0.63 -31.12 -36.85
CA ASP A 500 -0.66 -32.13 -37.95
C ASP A 500 -1.75 -31.80 -38.98
N ASP A 501 -1.44 -32.07 -40.26
CA ASP A 501 -2.00 -31.50 -41.52
C ASP A 501 -3.53 -31.45 -41.73
N GLN A 502 -4.36 -31.72 -40.71
CA GLN A 502 -5.81 -31.61 -40.76
C GLN A 502 -6.48 -30.90 -39.56
N ASN A 503 -5.77 -30.37 -38.54
CA ASN A 503 -6.37 -29.50 -37.49
C ASN A 503 -5.34 -28.57 -36.79
N PRO A 504 -5.55 -27.23 -36.73
CA PRO A 504 -4.69 -26.31 -35.98
C PRO A 504 -4.87 -26.46 -34.45
N GLN A 505 -3.79 -26.38 -33.67
CA GLN A 505 -3.83 -26.49 -32.19
C GLN A 505 -4.34 -25.22 -31.50
N SER A 506 -4.18 -24.05 -32.14
CA SER A 506 -4.78 -22.79 -31.72
C SER A 506 -4.98 -21.82 -32.89
N GLU A 507 -6.08 -21.08 -32.88
CA GLU A 507 -6.42 -20.06 -33.88
C GLU A 507 -7.02 -18.82 -33.19
N ALA A 508 -6.61 -17.63 -33.61
CA ALA A 508 -7.15 -16.36 -33.12
C ALA A 508 -7.48 -15.42 -34.28
N LEU A 509 -8.64 -14.78 -34.20
CA LEU A 509 -9.17 -13.81 -35.16
C LEU A 509 -9.54 -12.52 -34.44
N ALA A 510 -9.10 -11.37 -34.95
CA ALA A 510 -9.51 -10.06 -34.47
C ALA A 510 -10.03 -9.18 -35.61
N THR A 511 -11.09 -8.42 -35.35
CA THR A 511 -11.76 -7.52 -36.29
C THR A 511 -11.90 -6.15 -35.64
N LEU A 512 -11.40 -5.12 -36.31
CA LEU A 512 -11.49 -3.72 -35.91
C LEU A 512 -12.41 -2.98 -36.89
N THR A 513 -13.43 -2.32 -36.36
CA THR A 513 -14.37 -1.51 -37.13
C THR A 513 -14.27 -0.05 -36.69
N VAL A 514 -14.11 0.85 -37.64
CA VAL A 514 -14.07 2.30 -37.39
C VAL A 514 -15.26 2.95 -38.11
N GLN A 515 -16.13 3.61 -37.36
CA GLN A 515 -17.32 4.30 -37.83
C GLN A 515 -17.23 5.80 -37.52
N PRO A 516 -17.21 6.68 -38.52
CA PRO A 516 -17.26 8.12 -38.28
C PRO A 516 -18.65 8.53 -37.76
N GLN A 517 -18.67 9.39 -36.75
CA GLN A 517 -19.89 10.03 -36.23
C GLN A 517 -19.91 11.52 -36.61
N ASN A 518 -21.10 12.12 -36.60
CA ASN A 518 -21.23 13.57 -36.77
C ASN A 518 -20.57 14.28 -35.56
N ASP A 519 -19.90 15.41 -35.82
CA ASP A 519 -19.12 16.22 -34.86
C ASP A 519 -17.63 15.84 -34.66
N GLY A 520 -17.02 15.16 -35.64
CA GLY A 520 -15.56 14.90 -35.64
C GLY A 520 -15.11 13.76 -34.71
N ARG A 521 -16.07 12.99 -34.19
CA ARG A 521 -15.83 11.78 -33.40
C ARG A 521 -15.79 10.55 -34.29
N GLN A 522 -14.94 9.59 -33.95
CA GLN A 522 -14.88 8.27 -34.59
C GLN A 522 -15.15 7.20 -33.54
N HIS A 523 -16.15 6.38 -33.76
CA HIS A 523 -16.44 5.21 -32.95
C HIS A 523 -15.59 4.03 -33.44
N VAL A 524 -14.86 3.41 -32.53
CA VAL A 524 -13.98 2.27 -32.83
C VAL A 524 -14.45 1.07 -32.04
N GLU A 525 -14.67 -0.05 -32.71
CA GLU A 525 -15.10 -1.33 -32.13
C GLU A 525 -14.07 -2.42 -32.46
N LEU A 526 -13.53 -3.09 -31.44
CA LEU A 526 -12.62 -4.22 -31.56
C LEU A 526 -13.33 -5.50 -31.09
N ASN A 527 -13.35 -6.52 -31.94
CA ASN A 527 -13.87 -7.85 -31.64
C ASN A 527 -12.75 -8.88 -31.87
N ALA A 528 -12.30 -9.59 -30.84
CA ALA A 528 -11.28 -10.63 -30.93
C ALA A 528 -11.77 -11.96 -30.33
N VAL A 529 -11.44 -13.07 -30.98
CA VAL A 529 -11.80 -14.43 -30.56
C VAL A 529 -10.59 -15.34 -30.75
N SER A 530 -10.26 -16.15 -29.76
CA SER A 530 -9.24 -17.20 -29.85
C SER A 530 -9.80 -18.54 -29.41
N VAL A 531 -9.39 -19.61 -30.07
CA VAL A 531 -9.78 -20.98 -29.81
C VAL A 531 -8.50 -21.83 -29.69
N SER A 532 -8.37 -22.60 -28.60
CA SER A 532 -7.26 -23.56 -28.41
C SER A 532 -7.78 -24.92 -27.97
N VAL A 533 -7.18 -25.99 -28.47
CA VAL A 533 -7.48 -27.37 -28.05
C VAL A 533 -6.51 -27.75 -26.93
N ASP A 534 -7.02 -28.06 -25.73
CA ASP A 534 -6.18 -28.63 -24.66
C ASP A 534 -5.87 -30.10 -25.00
N ALA A 535 -4.58 -30.45 -25.08
CA ALA A 535 -4.09 -31.82 -25.23
C ALA A 535 -3.71 -32.44 -23.89
#